data_AF-A0A7J8C0L7-F1
#
_entry.id   AF-A0A7J8C0L7-F1
#
_cell.length_a   1.000
_cell.length_b   1.000
_cell.length_c   1.000
_cell.angle_alpha   90.00
_cell.angle_beta   90.00
_cell.angle_gamma   90.00
#
_symmetry.space_group_name_H-M   'P 1'
#
loop_
_entity.id
_entity.type
_entity.pdbx_description
1 polymer ?
#
loop_
_entity_poly.entity_id
_entity_poly.type
_entity_poly.pdbx_seq_one_letter_code
_entity_poly.pdbx_strand_id
1 'polypeptide(L)'
;MEHPCGLLTHQKEPVPLKSISVTLSISEFVAGVSATLNYENEEKVPLEVFFVFPMDDDSAVYSFEAMVDGKKIVAELQEKNEARTNYEDAVSQGHQAFLLEEDDSSRDVFCCNLGNLPPGSKATLALKYVQELPLDADGALRYVLPAVLNPRYRYLLSGGAADSGLTGKTPMAPGEHLPYTLSLEATITSQLGIDRVQCNCPLSATEYLGDRTSAQVSLAEGHKFDRDVELLIHYREVHAPSVAVELGKPAAKPDCLMGDPSAMVSFYPNIPEDQSPITCGEFVFLMDCSGSMGCPMSNQDKSQLRIEAAKETLIWLLKSLPIGCYFNIYGFGSSYEAFFQNSVKYTQDTMEEALRRVKLMQADLGGTEILAPLKNIYSAASIPGHPLQLFVFTDGEVDDTFSVISEVKSNRLRHR
;
A
#
# COMPACT_ATOMS: atom_id res chain seq x y z
N MET A 1 11.83 -7.06 11.41
CA MET A 1 12.82 -7.22 10.35
C MET A 1 12.30 -6.56 9.08
N GLU A 2 13.09 -5.71 8.42
CA GLU A 2 12.74 -5.16 7.10
C GLU A 2 12.52 -6.33 6.12
N HIS A 3 11.40 -6.34 5.40
CA HIS A 3 11.17 -7.26 4.28
C HIS A 3 11.64 -6.57 3.01
N PRO A 4 12.86 -6.87 2.51
CA PRO A 4 13.35 -6.23 1.29
C PRO A 4 12.47 -6.66 0.10
N CYS A 5 12.23 -5.76 -0.85
CA CYS A 5 11.64 -6.10 -2.15
C CYS A 5 12.54 -5.66 -3.31
N GLY A 6 12.12 -5.97 -4.52
CA GLY A 6 12.92 -5.90 -5.73
C GLY A 6 13.55 -7.25 -6.05
N LEU A 7 14.68 -7.24 -6.76
CA LEU A 7 15.44 -8.45 -7.05
C LEU A 7 16.41 -8.74 -5.90
N LEU A 8 16.30 -9.92 -5.30
CA LEU A 8 16.98 -10.31 -4.06
C LEU A 8 17.75 -11.62 -4.25
N THR A 9 18.85 -11.77 -3.53
CA THR A 9 19.55 -13.07 -3.41
C THR A 9 18.82 -14.02 -2.45
N HIS A 10 19.23 -15.28 -2.41
CA HIS A 10 18.77 -16.24 -1.38
C HIS A 10 19.06 -15.74 0.06
N GLN A 11 20.09 -14.91 0.27
CA GLN A 11 20.40 -14.28 1.55
C GLN A 11 19.58 -13.00 1.81
N LYS A 12 18.61 -12.67 0.96
CA LYS A 12 17.79 -11.44 0.99
C LYS A 12 18.60 -10.16 0.77
N GLU A 13 19.75 -10.26 0.12
CA GLU A 13 20.54 -9.08 -0.25
C GLU A 13 20.02 -8.51 -1.58
N PRO A 14 19.86 -7.18 -1.71
CA PRO A 14 19.34 -6.59 -2.93
C PRO A 14 20.37 -6.65 -4.07
N VAL A 15 19.92 -7.04 -5.26
CA VAL A 15 20.68 -6.91 -6.49
C VAL A 15 20.58 -5.46 -6.98
N PRO A 16 21.68 -4.80 -7.40
CA PRO A 16 21.66 -3.41 -7.84
C PRO A 16 20.65 -3.14 -8.98
N LEU A 17 19.65 -2.31 -8.67
CA LEU A 17 18.74 -1.73 -9.66
C LEU A 17 19.46 -0.62 -10.44
N LYS A 18 19.24 -0.56 -11.75
CA LYS A 18 19.87 0.39 -12.68
C LYS A 18 18.88 1.37 -13.27
N SER A 19 17.66 0.93 -13.57
CA SER A 19 16.61 1.83 -14.02
C SER A 19 15.21 1.26 -13.81
N ILE A 20 14.25 2.17 -13.70
CA ILE A 20 12.82 1.92 -13.66
C ILE A 20 12.18 2.73 -14.79
N SER A 21 11.35 2.08 -15.59
CA SER A 21 10.50 2.75 -16.58
C SER A 21 9.05 2.36 -16.36
N VAL A 22 8.19 3.36 -16.14
CA VAL A 22 6.76 3.18 -15.90
C VAL A 22 5.97 3.85 -17.01
N THR A 23 5.11 3.08 -17.65
CA THR A 23 4.08 3.61 -18.55
C THR A 23 2.73 3.43 -17.87
N LEU A 24 2.03 4.54 -17.65
CA LEU A 24 0.74 4.61 -17.00
C LEU A 24 -0.35 4.98 -18.01
N SER A 25 -1.44 4.22 -18.05
CA SER A 25 -2.63 4.53 -18.82
C SER A 25 -3.80 4.66 -17.88
N ILE A 26 -4.32 5.86 -17.69
CA ILE A 26 -5.52 6.10 -16.88
C ILE A 26 -6.70 6.27 -17.82
N SER A 27 -7.70 5.41 -17.66
CA SER A 27 -8.96 5.47 -18.38
C SER A 27 -10.07 5.60 -17.37
N GLU A 28 -10.73 6.77 -17.35
CA GLU A 28 -11.69 7.14 -16.31
C GLU A 28 -11.12 6.98 -14.90
N PHE A 29 -11.55 5.97 -14.15
CA PHE A 29 -11.15 5.73 -12.75
C PHE A 29 -10.19 4.53 -12.61
N VAL A 30 -9.70 3.97 -13.72
CA VAL A 30 -8.86 2.77 -13.71
C VAL A 30 -7.48 3.09 -14.28
N ALA A 31 -6.43 2.68 -13.58
CA ALA A 31 -5.05 2.72 -14.04
C ALA A 31 -4.62 1.35 -14.57
N GLY A 32 -4.08 1.34 -15.79
CA GLY A 32 -3.23 0.27 -16.31
C GLY A 32 -1.77 0.69 -16.20
N VAL A 33 -0.96 -0.13 -15.53
CA VAL A 33 0.45 0.17 -15.27
C VAL A 33 1.32 -0.87 -15.96
N SER A 34 2.36 -0.41 -16.66
CA SER A 34 3.41 -1.24 -17.22
C SER A 34 4.76 -0.76 -16.68
N ALA A 35 5.34 -1.53 -15.77
CA ALA A 35 6.64 -1.24 -15.16
C ALA A 35 7.72 -2.14 -15.74
N THR A 36 8.89 -1.56 -16.06
CA THR A 36 10.09 -2.28 -16.46
C THR A 36 11.24 -1.92 -15.52
N LEU A 37 11.84 -2.94 -14.88
CA LEU A 37 12.94 -2.79 -13.94
C LEU A 37 14.17 -3.48 -14.50
N ASN A 38 15.31 -2.79 -14.51
CA ASN A 38 16.58 -3.32 -14.99
C ASN A 38 17.57 -3.47 -13.86
N TYR A 39 18.11 -4.67 -13.68
CA TYR A 39 19.08 -5.04 -12.66
C TYR A 39 20.38 -5.52 -13.29
N GLU A 40 21.48 -5.45 -12.54
CA GLU A 40 22.78 -5.96 -12.95
C GLU A 40 23.48 -6.64 -11.78
N ASN A 41 24.00 -7.84 -12.03
CA ASN A 41 24.87 -8.51 -11.07
C ASN A 41 26.28 -7.91 -11.15
N GLU A 42 26.60 -7.02 -10.22
CA GLU A 42 27.94 -6.41 -10.11
C GLU A 42 28.95 -7.30 -9.35
N GLU A 43 28.49 -8.41 -8.79
CA GLU A 43 29.34 -9.34 -8.06
C GLU A 43 30.19 -10.19 -9.02
N LYS A 44 31.30 -10.71 -8.48
CA LYS A 44 32.20 -11.62 -9.21
C LYS A 44 31.72 -13.06 -9.20
N VAL A 45 30.57 -13.34 -8.58
CA VAL A 45 30.00 -14.67 -8.40
C VAL A 45 28.56 -14.72 -8.94
N PRO A 46 28.11 -15.87 -9.45
CA PRO A 46 26.71 -16.06 -9.84
C PRO A 46 25.79 -15.88 -8.64
N LEU A 47 24.64 -15.25 -8.86
CA LEU A 47 23.63 -15.01 -7.83
C LEU A 47 22.36 -15.79 -8.16
N GLU A 48 21.84 -16.56 -7.20
CA GLU A 48 20.46 -17.07 -7.29
C GLU A 48 19.51 -15.96 -6.85
N VAL A 49 18.56 -15.60 -7.71
CA VAL A 49 17.75 -14.39 -7.55
C VAL A 49 16.24 -14.64 -7.54
N PHE A 50 15.56 -13.89 -6.67
CA PHE A 50 14.12 -13.89 -6.46
C PHE A 50 13.59 -12.47 -6.63
N PHE A 51 12.53 -12.30 -7.40
CA PHE A 51 11.85 -11.03 -7.52
C PHE A 51 10.68 -10.97 -6.55
N VAL A 52 10.68 -9.98 -5.67
CA VAL A 52 9.60 -9.70 -4.71
C VAL A 52 9.01 -8.33 -5.05
N PHE A 53 7.70 -8.23 -5.22
CA PHE A 53 7.03 -6.98 -5.54
C PHE A 53 5.74 -6.82 -4.72
N PRO A 54 5.60 -5.76 -3.92
CA PRO A 54 4.36 -5.51 -3.19
C PRO A 54 3.29 -4.96 -4.13
N MET A 55 2.08 -5.47 -4.02
CA MET A 55 0.89 -5.06 -4.78
C MET A 55 -0.16 -4.49 -3.84
N ASP A 56 -1.00 -3.57 -4.33
CA ASP A 56 -2.20 -3.21 -3.58
C ASP A 56 -3.22 -4.35 -3.64
N ASP A 57 -3.98 -4.55 -2.55
CA ASP A 57 -5.09 -5.51 -2.50
C ASP A 57 -6.15 -5.26 -3.61
N ASP A 58 -6.27 -4.00 -4.05
CA ASP A 58 -7.16 -3.57 -5.13
C ASP A 58 -6.49 -3.59 -6.52
N SER A 59 -5.33 -4.24 -6.65
CA SER A 59 -4.61 -4.41 -7.91
C SER A 59 -4.63 -5.85 -8.41
N ALA A 60 -4.62 -6.01 -9.73
CA ALA A 60 -4.51 -7.33 -10.37
C ALA A 60 -3.34 -7.35 -11.37
N VAL A 61 -2.36 -8.22 -11.12
CA VAL A 61 -1.28 -8.51 -12.07
C VAL A 61 -1.81 -9.42 -13.17
N TYR A 62 -1.60 -9.04 -14.43
CA TYR A 62 -2.07 -9.82 -15.59
C TYR A 62 -0.95 -10.19 -16.57
N SER A 63 0.26 -9.67 -16.38
CA SER A 63 1.42 -10.03 -17.20
C SER A 63 2.71 -9.84 -16.42
N PHE A 64 3.57 -10.85 -16.47
CA PHE A 64 4.93 -10.78 -15.97
C PHE A 64 5.88 -11.45 -16.97
N GLU A 65 6.96 -10.76 -17.32
CA GLU A 65 8.03 -11.28 -18.16
C GLU A 65 9.38 -10.95 -17.53
N ALA A 66 10.31 -11.90 -17.56
CA ALA A 66 11.68 -11.67 -17.13
C ALA A 66 12.65 -12.08 -18.23
N MET A 67 13.63 -11.23 -18.52
CA MET A 67 14.75 -11.53 -19.40
C MET A 67 16.00 -11.67 -18.53
N VAL A 68 16.53 -12.88 -18.41
CA VAL A 68 17.71 -13.20 -17.60
C VAL A 68 18.71 -13.93 -18.48
N ASP A 69 19.90 -13.36 -18.65
CA ASP A 69 20.99 -13.98 -19.43
C ASP A 69 20.57 -14.43 -20.85
N GLY A 70 19.76 -13.60 -21.52
CA GLY A 70 19.23 -13.90 -22.86
C GLY A 70 18.08 -14.92 -22.91
N LYS A 71 17.65 -15.46 -21.77
CA LYS A 71 16.46 -16.31 -21.66
C LYS A 71 15.25 -15.48 -21.28
N LYS A 72 14.18 -15.61 -22.07
CA LYS A 72 12.88 -15.01 -21.77
C LYS A 72 12.04 -15.99 -20.96
N ILE A 73 11.67 -15.59 -19.76
CA ILE A 73 10.68 -16.23 -18.90
C ILE A 73 9.38 -15.43 -19.07
N VAL A 74 8.29 -16.12 -19.39
CA VAL A 74 6.95 -15.51 -19.52
C VAL A 74 6.04 -16.25 -18.55
N ALA A 75 5.42 -15.52 -17.63
CA ALA A 75 4.46 -16.11 -16.72
C ALA A 75 3.18 -16.47 -17.49
N GLU A 76 2.72 -17.70 -17.31
CA GLU A 76 1.42 -18.16 -17.81
C GLU A 76 0.45 -18.22 -16.63
N LEU A 77 -0.70 -17.56 -16.77
CA LEU A 77 -1.75 -17.58 -15.76
C LEU A 77 -2.47 -18.94 -15.82
N GLN A 78 -2.47 -19.65 -14.70
CA GLN A 78 -3.11 -20.95 -14.52
C GLN A 78 -3.96 -20.93 -13.24
N GLU A 79 -4.87 -21.91 -13.10
CA GLU A 79 -5.56 -22.14 -11.83
C GLU A 79 -4.54 -22.56 -10.75
N LYS A 80 -4.73 -22.09 -9.51
CA LYS A 80 -3.71 -22.20 -8.45
C LYS A 80 -3.26 -23.65 -8.20
N ASN A 81 -4.19 -24.61 -8.11
CA ASN A 81 -3.84 -26.01 -7.87
C ASN A 81 -3.18 -26.67 -9.09
N GLU A 82 -3.63 -26.31 -10.29
CA GLU A 82 -3.02 -26.75 -11.54
C GLU A 82 -1.57 -26.24 -11.66
N ALA A 83 -1.32 -24.97 -11.36
CA ALA A 83 0.01 -24.37 -11.35
C ALA A 83 0.97 -25.07 -10.38
N ARG A 84 0.51 -25.36 -9.14
CA ARG A 84 1.29 -26.13 -8.14
C ARG A 84 1.65 -27.51 -8.65
N THR A 85 0.67 -28.23 -9.18
CA THR A 85 0.87 -29.59 -9.70
C THR A 85 1.89 -29.60 -10.83
N ASN A 86 1.74 -28.69 -11.80
CA ASN A 86 2.65 -28.57 -12.94
C ASN A 86 4.08 -28.23 -12.51
N TYR A 87 4.23 -27.35 -11.50
CA TYR A 87 5.54 -27.01 -10.94
C TYR A 87 6.20 -28.22 -10.26
N GLU A 88 5.48 -28.91 -9.38
CA GLU A 88 5.99 -30.09 -8.67
C GLU A 88 6.41 -31.20 -9.64
N ASP A 89 5.60 -31.45 -10.67
CA ASP A 89 5.89 -32.43 -11.72
C ASP A 89 7.16 -32.05 -12.50
N ALA A 90 7.30 -30.78 -12.89
CA ALA A 90 8.47 -30.30 -13.62
C ALA A 90 9.77 -30.43 -12.79
N VAL A 91 9.71 -30.06 -11.51
CA VAL A 91 10.84 -30.23 -10.57
C VAL A 91 11.19 -31.72 -10.39
N SER A 92 10.19 -32.59 -10.24
CA SER A 92 10.40 -34.04 -10.06
C SER A 92 11.08 -34.69 -11.28
N GLN A 93 10.86 -34.13 -12.47
CA GLN A 93 11.47 -34.56 -13.73
C GLN A 93 12.84 -33.91 -14.00
N GLY A 94 13.33 -33.07 -13.08
CA GLY A 94 14.62 -32.39 -13.20
C GLY A 94 14.62 -31.18 -14.15
N HIS A 95 13.44 -30.67 -14.52
CA HIS A 95 13.31 -29.44 -15.28
C HIS A 95 13.48 -28.21 -14.38
N GLN A 96 13.99 -27.12 -14.95
CA GLN A 96 13.96 -25.82 -14.30
C GLN A 96 12.53 -25.27 -14.40
N ALA A 97 11.84 -25.17 -13.27
CA ALA A 97 10.48 -24.67 -13.17
C ALA A 97 10.45 -23.42 -12.28
N PHE A 98 9.50 -22.53 -12.56
CA PHE A 98 9.29 -21.31 -11.79
C PHE A 98 7.82 -21.23 -11.43
N LEU A 99 7.53 -21.14 -10.14
CA LEU A 99 6.18 -20.93 -9.64
C LEU A 99 6.06 -19.50 -9.13
N LEU A 100 4.92 -18.91 -9.44
CA LEU A 100 4.55 -17.55 -9.10
C LEU A 100 3.21 -17.63 -8.38
N GLU A 101 3.19 -17.31 -7.09
CA GLU A 101 1.98 -17.36 -6.28
C GLU A 101 1.89 -16.14 -5.37
N GLU A 102 0.65 -15.75 -5.11
CA GLU A 102 0.29 -14.91 -3.96
C GLU A 102 0.64 -15.66 -2.68
N ASP A 103 1.34 -15.00 -1.76
CA ASP A 103 1.77 -15.62 -0.51
C ASP A 103 0.56 -16.01 0.35
N ASP A 104 0.57 -17.23 0.90
CA ASP A 104 -0.58 -17.78 1.64
C ASP A 104 -0.85 -17.02 2.96
N SER A 105 0.11 -16.20 3.44
CA SER A 105 0.00 -15.36 4.64
C SER A 105 -0.12 -13.84 4.36
N SER A 106 0.12 -13.41 3.13
CA SER A 106 0.11 -12.00 2.71
C SER A 106 -0.37 -11.87 1.26
N ARG A 107 -1.59 -11.35 1.08
CA ARG A 107 -2.24 -11.22 -0.25
C ARG A 107 -1.61 -10.15 -1.15
N ASP A 108 -0.76 -9.33 -0.55
CA ASP A 108 -0.19 -8.11 -1.11
C ASP A 108 1.26 -8.31 -1.61
N VAL A 109 1.78 -9.54 -1.66
CA VAL A 109 3.17 -9.80 -2.09
C VAL A 109 3.23 -10.77 -3.26
N PHE A 110 3.88 -10.32 -4.33
CA PHE A 110 4.19 -11.11 -5.52
C PHE A 110 5.64 -11.61 -5.45
N CYS A 111 5.87 -12.92 -5.52
CA CYS A 111 7.21 -13.51 -5.47
C CYS A 111 7.49 -14.46 -6.64
N CYS A 112 8.61 -14.30 -7.33
CA CYS A 112 9.04 -15.12 -8.45
C CYS A 112 10.51 -15.53 -8.34
N ASN A 113 10.82 -16.83 -8.36
CA ASN A 113 12.19 -17.29 -8.55
C ASN A 113 12.60 -17.06 -10.01
N LEU A 114 13.76 -16.43 -10.25
CA LEU A 114 14.28 -16.17 -11.60
C LEU A 114 15.55 -16.99 -11.90
N GLY A 115 16.02 -17.77 -10.93
CA GLY A 115 17.15 -18.68 -11.05
C GLY A 115 18.49 -17.95 -10.96
N ASN A 116 19.47 -18.46 -11.69
CA ASN A 116 20.85 -17.98 -11.62
C ASN A 116 21.09 -16.78 -12.55
N LEU A 117 21.62 -15.70 -11.99
CA LEU A 117 22.10 -14.50 -12.67
C LEU A 117 23.65 -14.48 -12.64
N PRO A 118 24.34 -14.73 -13.77
CA PRO A 118 25.80 -14.78 -13.82
C PRO A 118 26.47 -13.43 -13.49
N PRO A 119 27.78 -13.43 -13.13
CA PRO A 119 28.57 -12.21 -12.91
C PRO A 119 28.53 -11.27 -14.13
N GLY A 120 28.20 -10.00 -13.91
CA GLY A 120 28.10 -8.97 -14.96
C GLY A 120 26.88 -9.12 -15.89
N SER A 121 26.03 -10.12 -15.70
CA SER A 121 24.80 -10.27 -16.48
C SER A 121 23.71 -9.34 -15.98
N LYS A 122 22.78 -9.01 -16.89
CA LYS A 122 21.63 -8.13 -16.63
C LYS A 122 20.33 -8.93 -16.56
N ALA A 123 19.41 -8.44 -15.75
CA ALA A 123 18.04 -8.91 -15.68
C ALA A 123 17.07 -7.77 -15.98
N THR A 124 16.13 -7.97 -16.91
CA THR A 124 15.06 -7.03 -17.21
C THR A 124 13.73 -7.66 -16.86
N LEU A 125 13.00 -7.05 -15.93
CA LEU A 125 11.71 -7.53 -15.46
C LEU A 125 10.62 -6.58 -15.93
N ALA A 126 9.58 -7.11 -16.57
CA ALA A 126 8.42 -6.35 -17.03
C ALA A 126 7.16 -6.88 -16.33
N LEU A 127 6.48 -5.98 -15.61
CA LEU A 127 5.26 -6.28 -14.86
C LEU A 127 4.14 -5.39 -15.38
N LYS A 128 2.95 -5.97 -15.61
CA LYS A 128 1.74 -5.22 -15.91
C LYS A 128 0.60 -5.58 -14.96
N TYR A 129 -0.04 -4.54 -14.45
CA TYR A 129 -1.16 -4.66 -13.53
C TYR A 129 -2.20 -3.57 -13.77
N VAL A 130 -3.40 -3.80 -13.26
CA VAL A 130 -4.50 -2.83 -13.25
C VAL A 130 -4.91 -2.51 -11.82
N GLN A 131 -5.41 -1.31 -11.58
CA GLN A 131 -5.89 -0.83 -10.28
C GLN A 131 -7.02 0.18 -10.44
N GLU A 132 -8.06 0.08 -9.61
CA GLU A 132 -9.05 1.15 -9.47
C GLU A 132 -8.48 2.28 -8.61
N LEU A 133 -8.63 3.53 -9.06
CA LEU A 133 -8.08 4.69 -8.41
C LEU A 133 -9.10 5.32 -7.44
N PRO A 134 -8.71 5.57 -6.17
CA PRO A 134 -9.60 6.20 -5.21
C PRO A 134 -9.83 7.68 -5.55
N LEU A 135 -11.04 8.15 -5.25
CA LEU A 135 -11.42 9.55 -5.30
C LEU A 135 -11.32 10.19 -3.91
N ASP A 136 -10.62 11.31 -3.82
CA ASP A 136 -10.48 12.10 -2.62
C ASP A 136 -11.69 12.95 -2.30
N ALA A 137 -11.75 13.41 -1.04
CA ALA A 137 -12.77 14.33 -0.56
C ALA A 137 -12.81 15.66 -1.34
N ASP A 138 -11.70 16.08 -1.94
CA ASP A 138 -11.62 17.28 -2.78
C ASP A 138 -11.90 17.02 -4.27
N GLY A 139 -12.28 15.79 -4.65
CA GLY A 139 -12.48 15.36 -6.03
C GLY A 139 -11.19 14.98 -6.78
N ALA A 140 -10.06 14.90 -6.07
CA ALA A 140 -8.79 14.26 -6.44
C ALA A 140 -8.91 12.80 -6.89
N LEU A 141 -8.75 12.45 -8.18
CA LEU A 141 -8.41 11.06 -8.52
C LEU A 141 -6.92 10.85 -8.27
N ARG A 142 -6.55 9.95 -7.35
CA ARG A 142 -5.15 9.77 -6.93
C ARG A 142 -4.53 8.49 -7.47
N TYR A 143 -3.37 8.61 -8.11
CA TYR A 143 -2.44 7.50 -8.37
C TYR A 143 -1.14 7.71 -7.60
N VAL A 144 -0.57 6.63 -7.04
CA VAL A 144 0.69 6.64 -6.28
C VAL A 144 1.62 5.57 -6.83
N LEU A 145 2.83 5.99 -7.26
CA LEU A 145 3.94 5.09 -7.53
C LEU A 145 4.94 5.18 -6.36
N PRO A 146 5.07 4.13 -5.53
CA PRO A 146 5.90 4.18 -4.32
C PRO A 146 7.41 4.19 -4.64
N ALA A 147 8.18 5.07 -3.97
CA ALA A 147 9.64 5.15 -4.10
C ALA A 147 10.39 3.97 -3.51
N VAL A 148 9.80 3.34 -2.50
CA VAL A 148 10.34 2.14 -1.87
C VAL A 148 9.38 1.01 -2.16
N LEU A 149 9.86 0.03 -2.91
CA LEU A 149 9.19 -1.27 -3.04
C LEU A 149 9.40 -1.97 -1.68
N ASN A 150 8.55 -1.69 -0.70
CA ASN A 150 8.46 -2.39 0.57
C ASN A 150 7.00 -2.82 0.77
N PRO A 151 6.70 -3.93 1.48
CA PRO A 151 5.33 -4.29 1.83
C PRO A 151 4.69 -3.16 2.66
N ARG A 152 3.39 -2.90 2.44
CA ARG A 152 2.83 -1.54 2.29
C ARG A 152 2.31 -0.78 3.52
N TYR A 153 2.83 -0.91 4.74
CA TYR A 153 2.34 -0.04 5.84
C TYR A 153 3.45 0.62 6.65
N ARG A 154 3.96 1.75 6.16
CA ARG A 154 4.70 2.68 7.03
C ARG A 154 4.36 4.17 6.92
N TYR A 155 3.53 4.63 5.97
CA TYR A 155 3.43 6.08 5.73
C TYR A 155 2.04 6.70 5.59
N LEU A 156 0.95 5.94 5.51
CA LEU A 156 -0.41 6.52 5.53
C LEU A 156 -0.84 7.08 6.91
N LEU A 157 0.01 6.97 7.94
CA LEU A 157 -0.29 7.46 9.31
C LEU A 157 0.38 8.80 9.68
N SER A 158 1.10 9.47 8.78
CA SER A 158 1.47 10.89 9.00
C SER A 158 0.49 11.82 8.31
N GLY A 159 -0.70 11.94 8.91
CA GLY A 159 -1.76 12.82 8.44
C GLY A 159 -2.62 13.34 9.59
N GLY A 160 -2.02 14.11 10.50
CA GLY A 160 -2.77 15.06 11.33
C GLY A 160 -3.21 16.24 10.45
N ALA A 161 -4.49 16.58 10.54
CA ALA A 161 -5.18 17.54 9.68
C ALA A 161 -4.51 18.93 9.58
N ALA A 162 -4.72 19.53 8.41
CA ALA A 162 -4.53 20.93 8.03
C ALA A 162 -3.08 21.41 7.89
N ASP A 163 -2.54 21.31 6.68
CA ASP A 163 -2.38 22.54 5.89
C ASP A 163 -2.41 22.27 4.39
N SER A 164 -3.12 23.15 3.70
CA SER A 164 -3.10 23.28 2.25
C SER A 164 -1.65 23.54 1.79
N GLY A 165 -1.09 22.63 0.99
CA GLY A 165 0.08 22.90 0.17
C GLY A 165 1.29 21.98 0.39
N LEU A 166 1.56 21.13 -0.61
CA LEU A 166 2.85 20.66 -1.16
C LEU A 166 4.12 20.55 -0.25
N THR A 167 3.99 20.45 1.08
CA THR A 167 5.14 20.49 2.00
C THR A 167 4.95 19.61 3.25
N GLY A 168 4.33 18.44 3.10
CA GLY A 168 4.49 17.35 4.07
C GLY A 168 5.87 16.71 3.90
N LYS A 169 6.68 16.64 4.96
CA LYS A 169 8.04 16.06 4.91
C LYS A 169 7.97 14.60 4.44
N THR A 170 8.28 14.42 3.17
CA THR A 170 8.24 13.16 2.44
C THR A 170 9.38 12.25 2.93
N PRO A 171 9.19 10.91 3.02
CA PRO A 171 10.29 10.00 3.32
C PRO A 171 11.33 10.18 2.22
N MET A 172 12.51 10.69 2.58
CA MET A 172 13.64 10.79 1.67
C MET A 172 14.37 9.44 1.68
N ALA A 173 14.59 8.85 0.51
CA ALA A 173 15.70 7.91 0.37
C ALA A 173 16.99 8.58 0.89
N PRO A 174 17.90 7.85 1.59
CA PRO A 174 19.14 8.42 2.11
C PRO A 174 19.84 9.27 1.03
N GLY A 175 20.22 10.50 1.38
CA GLY A 175 20.61 11.59 0.47
C GLY A 175 21.89 11.42 -0.35
N GLU A 176 22.24 10.20 -0.74
CA GLU A 176 23.26 9.90 -1.73
C GLU A 176 22.60 9.77 -3.12
N HIS A 177 23.36 9.99 -4.19
CA HIS A 177 22.84 9.81 -5.55
C HIS A 177 22.25 8.40 -5.66
N LEU A 178 20.93 8.31 -5.89
CA LEU A 178 20.28 7.03 -6.17
C LEU A 178 21.00 6.41 -7.38
N PRO A 179 21.48 5.16 -7.29
CA PRO A 179 22.30 4.54 -8.34
C PRO A 179 21.51 4.14 -9.58
N TYR A 180 20.25 4.56 -9.68
CA TYR A 180 19.31 4.20 -10.73
C TYR A 180 18.53 5.41 -11.23
N THR A 181 18.01 5.30 -12.44
CA THR A 181 17.13 6.30 -13.06
C THR A 181 15.66 5.88 -12.98
N LEU A 182 14.76 6.86 -12.98
CA LEU A 182 13.32 6.65 -13.12
C LEU A 182 12.80 7.46 -14.31
N SER A 183 12.00 6.81 -15.16
CA SER A 183 11.11 7.48 -16.11
C SER A 183 9.67 7.06 -15.84
N LEU A 184 8.77 8.03 -15.87
CA LEU A 184 7.33 7.79 -15.87
C LEU A 184 6.70 8.62 -16.98
N GLU A 185 5.89 7.96 -17.79
CA GLU A 185 5.03 8.56 -18.79
C GLU A 185 3.59 8.11 -18.53
N ALA A 186 2.68 9.06 -18.46
CA ALA A 186 1.27 8.80 -18.23
C ALA A 186 0.41 9.39 -19.35
N THR A 187 -0.50 8.55 -19.86
CA THR A 187 -1.60 8.95 -20.74
C THR A 187 -2.89 8.85 -19.94
N ILE A 188 -3.62 9.95 -19.85
CA ILE A 188 -4.88 10.05 -19.14
C ILE A 188 -5.98 10.27 -20.18
N THR A 189 -7.08 9.56 -20.05
CA THR A 189 -8.27 9.67 -20.91
C THR A 189 -9.53 9.65 -20.05
N SER A 190 -10.41 10.64 -20.25
CA SER A 190 -11.71 10.67 -19.59
C SER A 190 -12.73 11.47 -20.39
N GLN A 191 -13.96 10.95 -20.46
CA GLN A 191 -15.13 11.65 -21.01
C GLN A 191 -15.67 12.77 -20.09
N LEU A 192 -15.26 12.79 -18.82
CA LEU A 192 -15.64 13.83 -17.84
C LEU A 192 -14.87 15.14 -18.01
N GLY A 193 -13.90 15.15 -18.93
CA GLY A 193 -13.01 16.28 -19.20
C GLY A 193 -11.98 16.48 -18.08
N ILE A 194 -10.72 16.65 -18.46
CA ILE A 194 -9.60 16.83 -17.54
C ILE A 194 -9.45 18.33 -17.26
N ASP A 195 -9.68 18.74 -16.02
CA ASP A 195 -9.48 20.12 -15.60
C ASP A 195 -7.99 20.42 -15.44
N ARG A 196 -7.31 19.60 -14.62
CA ARG A 196 -5.88 19.71 -14.36
C ARG A 196 -5.28 18.39 -13.88
N VAL A 197 -3.97 18.26 -14.12
CA VAL A 197 -3.13 17.19 -13.57
C VAL A 197 -2.06 17.83 -12.71
N GLN A 198 -1.91 17.35 -11.48
CA GLN A 198 -0.90 17.82 -10.53
C GLN A 198 -0.02 16.64 -10.10
N CYS A 199 1.23 16.94 -9.76
CA CYS A 199 2.15 15.96 -9.21
C CYS A 199 2.94 16.59 -8.07
N ASN A 200 3.28 15.78 -7.08
CA ASN A 200 4.22 16.17 -6.03
C ASN A 200 5.68 16.25 -6.54
N CYS A 201 5.94 15.76 -7.76
CA CYS A 201 7.22 15.79 -8.46
C CYS A 201 7.18 16.72 -9.68
N PRO A 202 8.32 17.30 -10.11
CA PRO A 202 8.36 18.11 -11.32
C PRO A 202 7.95 17.31 -12.56
N LEU A 203 7.01 17.86 -13.32
CA LEU A 203 6.52 17.30 -14.58
C LEU A 203 7.10 18.05 -15.78
N SER A 204 7.20 17.36 -16.92
CA SER A 204 7.26 18.02 -18.22
C SER A 204 5.96 18.81 -18.47
N ALA A 205 5.96 19.67 -19.49
CA ALA A 205 4.74 20.38 -19.89
C ALA A 205 3.63 19.37 -20.21
N THR A 206 2.49 19.46 -19.52
CA THR A 206 1.33 18.60 -19.76
C THR A 206 0.67 18.98 -21.08
N GLU A 207 0.52 18.01 -21.97
CA GLU A 207 -0.14 18.20 -23.26
C GLU A 207 -1.58 17.72 -23.17
N TYR A 208 -2.53 18.65 -23.33
CA TYR A 208 -3.95 18.32 -23.36
C TYR A 208 -4.43 18.18 -24.81
N LEU A 209 -5.14 17.09 -25.09
CA LEU A 209 -5.69 16.76 -26.41
C LEU A 209 -7.22 16.67 -26.35
N GLY A 210 -7.86 16.88 -27.50
CA GLY A 210 -9.31 16.68 -27.72
C GLY A 210 -10.21 17.33 -26.66
N ASP A 211 -10.41 18.64 -26.69
CA ASP A 211 -11.17 19.40 -25.66
C ASP A 211 -10.88 18.99 -24.19
N ARG A 212 -9.63 18.58 -23.94
CA ARG A 212 -9.13 18.02 -22.67
C ARG A 212 -9.78 16.69 -22.25
N THR A 213 -10.20 15.86 -23.18
CA THR A 213 -10.58 14.47 -22.90
C THR A 213 -9.38 13.54 -22.82
N SER A 214 -8.19 14.01 -23.24
CA SER A 214 -6.93 13.31 -23.03
C SER A 214 -5.82 14.25 -22.56
N ALA A 215 -4.92 13.74 -21.74
CA ALA A 215 -3.71 14.44 -21.31
C ALA A 215 -2.51 13.49 -21.35
N GLN A 216 -1.36 14.00 -21.79
CA GLN A 216 -0.07 13.32 -21.71
C GLN A 216 0.83 14.08 -20.74
N VAL A 217 1.45 13.34 -19.83
CA VAL A 217 2.33 13.89 -18.79
C VAL A 217 3.50 12.96 -18.56
N SER A 218 4.68 13.51 -18.32
CA SER A 218 5.86 12.73 -17.96
C SER A 218 6.59 13.41 -16.79
N LEU A 219 7.33 12.63 -16.02
CA LEU A 219 8.28 13.20 -15.06
C LEU A 219 9.35 14.02 -15.79
N ALA A 220 9.75 15.15 -15.22
CA ALA A 220 10.83 15.94 -15.77
C ALA A 220 12.17 15.17 -15.72
N GLU A 221 13.06 15.45 -16.67
CA GLU A 221 14.39 14.83 -16.69
C GLU A 221 15.18 15.07 -15.39
N GLY A 222 15.96 14.07 -14.98
CA GLY A 222 16.79 14.16 -13.78
C GLY A 222 16.01 14.06 -12.46
N HIS A 223 14.75 13.64 -12.51
CA HIS A 223 13.97 13.34 -11.32
C HIS A 223 14.68 12.29 -10.44
N LYS A 224 14.78 12.58 -9.15
CA LYS A 224 15.29 11.66 -8.15
C LYS A 224 14.10 10.97 -7.51
N PHE A 225 14.06 9.64 -7.58
CA PHE A 225 13.02 8.83 -6.95
C PHE A 225 13.25 8.71 -5.43
N ASP A 226 13.36 9.87 -4.78
CA ASP A 226 13.63 9.99 -3.35
C ASP A 226 12.35 9.94 -2.52
N ARG A 227 11.18 9.90 -3.16
CA ARG A 227 9.84 9.92 -2.60
C ARG A 227 8.83 9.30 -3.56
N ASP A 228 7.68 8.91 -3.02
CA ASP A 228 6.56 8.42 -3.83
C ASP A 228 6.15 9.46 -4.87
N VAL A 229 5.88 9.03 -6.10
CA VAL A 229 5.35 9.89 -7.17
C VAL A 229 3.83 9.84 -7.09
N GLU A 230 3.22 10.96 -6.72
CA GLU A 230 1.78 11.09 -6.58
C GLU A 230 1.22 11.92 -7.73
N LEU A 231 0.27 11.37 -8.48
CA LEU A 231 -0.48 12.07 -9.51
C LEU A 231 -1.90 12.33 -9.01
N LEU A 232 -2.31 13.59 -9.02
CA LEU A 232 -3.67 14.03 -8.72
C LEU A 232 -4.33 14.54 -10.00
N ILE A 233 -5.38 13.85 -10.43
CA ILE A 233 -6.14 14.18 -11.63
C ILE A 233 -7.49 14.74 -11.20
N HIS A 234 -7.80 15.97 -11.60
CA HIS A 234 -9.12 16.56 -11.38
C HIS A 234 -9.93 16.53 -12.67
N TYR A 235 -11.10 15.89 -12.63
CA TYR A 235 -12.08 15.95 -13.71
C TYR A 235 -13.03 17.14 -13.52
N ARG A 236 -13.51 17.72 -14.62
CA ARG A 236 -14.43 18.88 -14.59
C ARG A 236 -15.78 18.51 -13.98
N GLU A 237 -16.28 17.32 -14.31
CA GLU A 237 -17.59 16.82 -13.88
C GLU A 237 -17.49 15.51 -13.10
N VAL A 238 -16.52 15.39 -12.18
CA VAL A 238 -16.23 14.13 -11.45
C VAL A 238 -17.43 13.53 -10.70
N HIS A 239 -18.37 14.38 -10.28
CA HIS A 239 -19.57 13.97 -9.55
C HIS A 239 -20.77 13.65 -10.45
N ALA A 240 -20.66 13.88 -11.76
CA ALA A 240 -21.69 13.49 -12.70
C ALA A 240 -21.65 11.96 -12.88
N PRO A 241 -22.80 11.26 -12.85
CA PRO A 241 -22.86 9.85 -13.19
C PRO A 241 -22.30 9.63 -14.59
N SER A 242 -21.38 8.68 -14.75
CA SER A 242 -20.77 8.38 -16.04
C SER A 242 -20.76 6.89 -16.33
N VAL A 243 -20.75 6.56 -17.63
CA VAL A 243 -20.69 5.18 -18.11
C VAL A 243 -19.62 5.09 -19.17
N ALA A 244 -18.60 4.28 -18.94
CA ALA A 244 -17.62 3.90 -19.96
C ALA A 244 -17.97 2.51 -20.49
N VAL A 245 -17.89 2.35 -21.81
CA VAL A 245 -18.18 1.07 -22.48
C VAL A 245 -16.98 0.65 -23.28
N GLU A 246 -16.44 -0.53 -22.97
CA GLU A 246 -15.43 -1.19 -23.78
C GLU A 246 -16.09 -2.29 -24.60
N LEU A 247 -15.94 -2.21 -25.92
CA LEU A 247 -16.45 -3.25 -26.81
C LEU A 247 -15.51 -4.45 -26.77
N GLY A 248 -16.11 -5.66 -26.74
CA GLY A 248 -15.35 -6.90 -26.78
C GLY A 248 -14.45 -7.00 -28.01
N LYS A 249 -13.34 -7.72 -27.87
CA LYS A 249 -12.35 -7.95 -28.93
C LYS A 249 -12.96 -8.84 -30.02
N PRO A 250 -13.01 -8.38 -31.29
CA PRO A 250 -13.66 -9.13 -32.38
C PRO A 250 -13.08 -10.51 -32.66
N ALA A 251 -11.82 -10.76 -32.27
CA ALA A 251 -11.09 -12.01 -32.49
C ALA A 251 -10.91 -12.86 -31.22
N ALA A 252 -11.70 -12.59 -30.16
CA ALA A 252 -11.66 -13.40 -28.95
C ALA A 252 -12.20 -14.83 -29.21
N LYS A 253 -11.73 -15.78 -28.40
CA LYS A 253 -12.26 -17.16 -28.44
C LYS A 253 -13.77 -17.13 -28.07
N PRO A 254 -14.59 -18.05 -28.62
CA PRO A 254 -15.97 -18.25 -28.16
C PRO A 254 -16.01 -18.49 -26.64
N ASP A 255 -17.01 -17.95 -25.95
CA ASP A 255 -17.20 -18.05 -24.49
C ASP A 255 -16.07 -17.44 -23.63
N CYS A 256 -15.32 -16.48 -24.18
CA CYS A 256 -14.35 -15.70 -23.43
C CYS A 256 -14.90 -14.29 -23.13
N LEU A 257 -14.81 -13.85 -21.87
CA LEU A 257 -15.22 -12.51 -21.42
C LEU A 257 -14.63 -11.38 -22.29
N MET A 258 -13.44 -11.60 -22.86
CA MET A 258 -12.77 -10.63 -23.74
C MET A 258 -13.54 -10.35 -25.04
N GLY A 259 -14.49 -11.20 -25.43
CA GLY A 259 -15.35 -11.01 -26.61
C GLY A 259 -16.65 -10.27 -26.30
N ASP A 260 -17.00 -10.13 -25.02
CA ASP A 260 -18.24 -9.50 -24.59
C ASP A 260 -18.03 -7.99 -24.35
N PRO A 261 -19.01 -7.14 -24.69
CA PRO A 261 -18.98 -5.74 -24.31
C PRO A 261 -19.09 -5.61 -22.79
N SER A 262 -18.24 -4.77 -22.20
CA SER A 262 -18.21 -4.48 -20.77
C SER A 262 -18.52 -3.01 -20.52
N ALA A 263 -19.23 -2.71 -19.43
CA ALA A 263 -19.56 -1.34 -19.06
C ALA A 263 -19.18 -1.08 -17.60
N MET A 264 -18.51 0.04 -17.35
CA MET A 264 -18.22 0.56 -16.01
C MET A 264 -19.11 1.77 -15.74
N VAL A 265 -19.91 1.70 -14.70
CA VAL A 265 -20.78 2.81 -14.26
C VAL A 265 -20.15 3.44 -13.02
N SER A 266 -19.80 4.72 -13.12
CA SER A 266 -19.18 5.47 -12.02
C SER A 266 -20.19 6.46 -11.42
N PHE A 267 -20.35 6.42 -10.09
CA PHE A 267 -21.29 7.27 -9.37
C PHE A 267 -20.66 7.82 -8.09
N TYR A 268 -20.16 9.05 -8.16
CA TYR A 268 -19.48 9.74 -7.05
C TYR A 268 -20.25 11.01 -6.64
N PRO A 269 -21.42 10.90 -6.00
CA PRO A 269 -22.24 12.06 -5.68
C PRO A 269 -21.51 12.97 -4.69
N ASN A 270 -21.54 14.29 -4.95
CA ASN A 270 -21.16 15.28 -3.93
C ASN A 270 -22.34 15.43 -2.96
N ILE A 271 -22.27 14.72 -1.83
CA ILE A 271 -23.25 14.80 -0.75
C ILE A 271 -22.76 15.90 0.20
N PRO A 272 -23.45 17.04 0.32
CA PRO A 272 -23.11 18.04 1.32
C PRO A 272 -23.17 17.38 2.70
N GLU A 273 -22.14 17.57 3.53
CA GLU A 273 -22.17 17.12 4.92
C GLU A 273 -23.31 17.84 5.65
N ASP A 274 -24.46 17.18 5.76
CA ASP A 274 -25.56 17.68 6.57
C ASP A 274 -25.37 17.18 8.00
N GLN A 275 -25.18 18.14 8.91
CA GLN A 275 -25.24 18.06 10.38
C GLN A 275 -23.94 17.78 11.14
N SER A 276 -23.82 18.57 12.22
CA SER A 276 -22.77 18.64 13.26
C SER A 276 -21.96 17.36 13.44
N PRO A 277 -20.63 17.43 13.63
CA PRO A 277 -19.82 16.25 13.92
C PRO A 277 -20.49 15.48 15.04
N ILE A 278 -20.71 14.18 14.85
CA ILE A 278 -21.17 13.30 15.92
C ILE A 278 -20.10 13.41 17.01
N THR A 279 -20.34 14.25 18.03
CA THR A 279 -19.44 14.50 19.15
C THR A 279 -19.31 13.29 20.09
N CYS A 280 -20.01 12.20 19.76
CA CYS A 280 -20.20 11.03 20.59
C CYS A 280 -19.73 9.77 19.85
N GLY A 281 -18.51 9.31 20.13
CA GLY A 281 -17.96 8.06 19.60
C GLY A 281 -17.23 7.27 20.68
N GLU A 282 -16.96 5.99 20.43
CA GLU A 282 -16.08 5.16 21.25
C GLU A 282 -14.74 5.01 20.51
N PHE A 283 -13.66 5.55 21.06
CA PHE A 283 -12.34 5.59 20.43
C PHE A 283 -11.39 4.62 21.14
N VAL A 284 -11.03 3.52 20.49
CA VAL A 284 -10.14 2.50 21.06
C VAL A 284 -8.80 2.51 20.33
N PHE A 285 -7.71 2.67 21.07
CA PHE A 285 -6.35 2.71 20.52
C PHE A 285 -5.61 1.40 20.85
N LEU A 286 -5.13 0.67 19.86
CA LEU A 286 -4.26 -0.51 20.01
C LEU A 286 -2.82 -0.09 19.70
N MET A 287 -1.98 -0.10 20.72
CA MET A 287 -0.57 0.24 20.65
C MET A 287 0.28 -1.02 20.63
N ASP A 288 1.01 -1.21 19.55
CA ASP A 288 2.04 -2.24 19.44
C ASP A 288 3.19 -1.92 20.40
N CYS A 289 3.49 -2.88 21.26
CA CYS A 289 4.56 -2.87 22.26
C CYS A 289 5.48 -4.09 22.05
N SER A 290 5.50 -4.65 20.83
CA SER A 290 6.41 -5.72 20.43
C SER A 290 7.87 -5.26 20.43
N GLY A 291 8.80 -6.22 20.35
CA GLY A 291 10.23 -5.93 20.35
C GLY A 291 10.70 -5.06 19.19
N SER A 292 10.02 -5.11 18.02
CA SER A 292 10.35 -4.31 16.84
C SER A 292 10.13 -2.81 17.08
N MET A 293 9.15 -2.46 17.92
CA MET A 293 8.87 -1.09 18.34
C MET A 293 9.99 -0.47 19.20
N GLY A 294 10.90 -1.30 19.73
CA GLY A 294 12.12 -0.87 20.40
C GLY A 294 13.23 -0.41 19.44
N CYS A 295 13.06 -0.56 18.13
CA CYS A 295 14.04 -0.15 17.14
C CYS A 295 14.00 1.36 16.86
N PRO A 296 15.13 1.96 16.41
CA PRO A 296 15.14 3.33 15.91
C PRO A 296 14.31 3.51 14.64
N MET A 297 13.77 4.73 14.42
CA MET A 297 12.96 5.08 13.25
C MET A 297 13.75 5.14 11.93
N SER A 298 15.08 5.30 12.01
CA SER A 298 15.99 5.27 10.86
C SER A 298 17.40 4.83 11.29
N ASN A 299 18.19 4.34 10.32
CA ASN A 299 19.59 3.94 10.53
C ASN A 299 20.55 5.13 10.73
N GLN A 300 20.03 6.36 10.84
CA GLN A 300 20.84 7.54 11.18
C GLN A 300 21.14 7.57 12.68
N ASP A 301 22.36 7.99 13.01
CA ASP A 301 22.84 8.08 14.38
C ASP A 301 21.97 9.07 15.17
N LYS A 302 21.34 8.59 16.27
CA LYS A 302 20.39 9.29 17.18
C LYS A 302 18.90 9.39 16.77
N SER A 303 18.39 8.53 15.89
CA SER A 303 16.95 8.54 15.60
C SER A 303 16.10 8.07 16.81
N GLN A 304 14.91 8.68 16.97
CA GLN A 304 13.95 8.32 18.02
C GLN A 304 13.47 6.87 17.85
N LEU A 305 13.18 6.18 18.96
CA LEU A 305 12.60 4.84 18.92
C LEU A 305 11.16 4.88 18.39
N ARG A 306 10.75 3.83 17.67
CA ARG A 306 9.38 3.71 17.10
C ARG A 306 8.31 3.84 18.19
N ILE A 307 8.52 3.20 19.35
CA ILE A 307 7.60 3.28 20.48
C ILE A 307 7.44 4.70 21.04
N GLU A 308 8.51 5.51 21.05
CA GLU A 308 8.43 6.89 21.55
C GLU A 308 7.67 7.79 20.59
N ALA A 309 7.87 7.64 19.27
CA ALA A 309 7.09 8.37 18.27
C ALA A 309 5.60 7.99 18.33
N ALA A 310 5.31 6.70 18.55
CA ALA A 310 3.95 6.20 18.71
C ALA A 310 3.27 6.77 19.98
N LYS A 311 3.99 6.82 21.10
CA LYS A 311 3.52 7.45 22.36
C LYS A 311 3.18 8.93 22.18
N GLU A 312 4.06 9.68 21.52
CA GLU A 312 3.82 11.10 21.24
C GLU A 312 2.56 11.30 20.39
N THR A 313 2.39 10.48 19.34
CA THR A 313 1.20 10.52 18.48
C THR A 313 -0.07 10.19 19.24
N LEU A 314 -0.05 9.15 20.07
CA LEU A 314 -1.19 8.79 20.92
C LEU A 314 -1.56 9.92 21.87
N ILE A 315 -0.58 10.59 22.48
CA ILE A 315 -0.83 11.76 23.36
C ILE A 315 -1.54 12.89 22.60
N TRP A 316 -1.14 13.15 21.35
CA TRP A 316 -1.80 14.15 20.50
C TRP A 316 -3.26 13.78 20.19
N LEU A 317 -3.52 12.52 19.86
CA LEU A 317 -4.86 12.02 19.56
C LEU A 317 -5.77 12.07 20.78
N LEU A 318 -5.27 11.64 21.94
CA LEU A 318 -6.02 11.70 23.20
C LEU A 318 -6.43 13.13 23.55
N LYS A 319 -5.56 14.12 23.32
CA LYS A 319 -5.88 15.55 23.52
C LYS A 319 -6.88 16.11 22.52
N SER A 320 -7.04 15.45 21.37
CA SER A 320 -7.92 15.86 20.28
C SER A 320 -9.27 15.16 20.31
N LEU A 321 -9.51 14.29 21.29
CA LEU A 321 -10.76 13.55 21.41
C LEU A 321 -11.97 14.48 21.64
N PRO A 322 -13.12 14.21 20.99
CA PRO A 322 -14.33 15.01 21.18
C PRO A 322 -14.86 14.96 22.61
N ILE A 323 -15.41 16.07 23.09
CA ILE A 323 -16.08 16.12 24.39
C ILE A 323 -17.32 15.23 24.36
N GLY A 324 -17.46 14.35 25.35
CA GLY A 324 -18.58 13.43 25.47
C GLY A 324 -18.33 12.05 24.89
N CYS A 325 -17.17 11.80 24.28
CA CYS A 325 -16.79 10.49 23.78
C CYS A 325 -16.42 9.51 24.91
N TYR A 326 -16.29 8.25 24.52
CA TYR A 326 -15.69 7.18 25.32
C TYR A 326 -14.37 6.77 24.68
N PHE A 327 -13.42 6.29 25.48
CA PHE A 327 -12.15 5.80 24.96
C PHE A 327 -11.55 4.67 25.80
N ASN A 328 -10.66 3.90 25.17
CA ASN A 328 -9.80 2.94 25.84
C ASN A 328 -8.47 2.81 25.08
N ILE A 329 -7.44 2.30 25.75
CA ILE A 329 -6.12 2.08 25.16
C ILE A 329 -5.69 0.66 25.52
N TYR A 330 -5.17 -0.07 24.54
CA TYR A 330 -4.64 -1.41 24.69
C TYR A 330 -3.16 -1.38 24.27
N GLY A 331 -2.27 -1.89 25.10
CA GLY A 331 -0.93 -2.29 24.66
C GLY A 331 -0.97 -3.75 24.21
N PHE A 332 -0.37 -4.11 23.09
CA PHE A 332 -0.30 -5.50 22.62
C PHE A 332 1.10 -5.91 22.17
N GLY A 333 1.38 -7.20 22.33
CA GLY A 333 2.57 -7.89 21.83
C GLY A 333 2.25 -9.39 21.77
N SER A 334 3.04 -10.26 22.39
CA SER A 334 2.64 -11.67 22.67
C SER A 334 1.52 -11.78 23.70
N SER A 335 1.34 -10.75 24.53
CA SER A 335 0.21 -10.59 25.44
C SER A 335 -0.38 -9.18 25.28
N TYR A 336 -1.53 -8.90 25.88
CA TYR A 336 -2.14 -7.57 25.81
C TYR A 336 -2.54 -7.05 27.18
N GLU A 337 -2.53 -5.73 27.33
CA GLU A 337 -2.95 -5.02 28.54
C GLU A 337 -3.91 -3.90 28.17
N ALA A 338 -5.09 -3.89 28.77
CA ALA A 338 -6.05 -2.79 28.65
C ALA A 338 -5.80 -1.72 29.72
N PHE A 339 -5.95 -0.45 29.34
CA PHE A 339 -5.86 0.66 30.30
C PHE A 339 -7.08 0.70 31.20
N PHE A 340 -8.24 0.43 30.66
CA PHE A 340 -9.46 0.32 31.42
C PHE A 340 -10.14 -1.00 31.13
N GLN A 341 -10.85 -1.56 32.10
CA GLN A 341 -11.59 -2.81 31.93
C GLN A 341 -12.68 -2.69 30.85
N ASN A 342 -13.29 -1.51 30.74
CA ASN A 342 -14.21 -1.12 29.68
C ASN A 342 -13.88 0.32 29.25
N SER A 343 -14.31 0.72 28.06
CA SER A 343 -14.16 2.11 27.60
C SER A 343 -14.79 3.09 28.59
N VAL A 344 -14.03 4.13 28.94
CA VAL A 344 -14.41 5.13 29.94
C VAL A 344 -14.76 6.45 29.26
N LYS A 345 -15.60 7.25 29.90
CA LYS A 345 -15.95 8.59 29.40
C LYS A 345 -14.72 9.48 29.41
N TYR A 346 -14.52 10.28 28.36
CA TYR A 346 -13.46 11.26 28.28
C TYR A 346 -13.70 12.40 29.30
N THR A 347 -12.93 12.36 30.39
CA THR A 347 -12.90 13.35 31.48
C THR A 347 -11.45 13.71 31.81
N GLN A 348 -11.23 14.82 32.53
CA GLN A 348 -9.89 15.24 32.96
C GLN A 348 -9.17 14.13 33.74
N ASP A 349 -9.84 13.51 34.71
CA ASP A 349 -9.25 12.47 35.57
C ASP A 349 -8.84 11.22 34.76
N THR A 350 -9.74 10.74 33.89
CA THR A 350 -9.45 9.58 33.01
C THR A 350 -8.34 9.89 32.02
N MET A 351 -8.26 11.14 31.56
CA MET A 351 -7.23 11.59 30.62
C MET A 351 -5.86 11.68 31.30
N GLU A 352 -5.78 12.24 32.51
CA GLU A 352 -4.55 12.29 33.29
C GLU A 352 -4.02 10.89 33.61
N GLU A 353 -4.90 9.96 33.99
CA GLU A 353 -4.53 8.57 34.24
C GLU A 353 -4.04 7.88 32.97
N ALA A 354 -4.73 8.06 31.83
CA ALA A 354 -4.28 7.54 30.55
C ALA A 354 -2.91 8.09 30.16
N LEU A 355 -2.69 9.40 30.24
CA LEU A 355 -1.40 10.04 29.93
C LEU A 355 -0.27 9.52 30.82
N ARG A 356 -0.52 9.29 32.11
CA ARG A 356 0.47 8.73 33.04
C ARG A 356 0.91 7.33 32.59
N ARG A 357 -0.03 6.49 32.18
CA ARG A 357 0.26 5.13 31.71
C ARG A 357 0.88 5.10 30.33
N VAL A 358 0.45 5.95 29.38
CA VAL A 358 1.09 6.05 28.04
C VAL A 358 2.57 6.40 28.18
N LYS A 359 2.94 7.32 29.09
CA LYS A 359 4.35 7.67 29.33
C LYS A 359 5.20 6.48 29.81
N LEU A 360 4.59 5.51 30.49
CA LEU A 360 5.25 4.32 31.02
C LEU A 360 5.31 3.16 30.01
N MET A 361 4.60 3.24 28.88
CA MET A 361 4.64 2.20 27.84
C MET A 361 6.06 2.01 27.30
N GLN A 362 6.42 0.74 27.09
CA GLN A 362 7.69 0.28 26.53
C GLN A 362 7.45 -0.84 25.52
N ALA A 363 8.46 -1.14 24.71
CA ALA A 363 8.46 -2.23 23.74
C ALA A 363 8.85 -3.57 24.40
N ASP A 364 8.07 -4.02 25.38
CA ASP A 364 8.40 -5.15 26.26
C ASP A 364 7.40 -6.31 26.24
N LEU A 365 6.41 -6.28 25.33
CA LEU A 365 5.36 -7.30 25.26
C LEU A 365 5.68 -8.49 24.35
N GLY A 366 6.84 -8.53 23.69
CA GLY A 366 7.30 -9.68 22.91
C GLY A 366 6.96 -9.63 21.42
N GLY A 367 6.24 -10.63 20.90
CA GLY A 367 5.78 -10.75 19.50
C GLY A 367 4.63 -9.79 19.16
N THR A 368 3.86 -10.05 18.10
CA THR A 368 2.88 -9.09 17.55
C THR A 368 1.49 -9.71 17.35
N GLU A 369 0.88 -10.21 18.43
CA GLU A 369 -0.39 -10.95 18.40
C GLU A 369 -1.61 -10.02 18.55
N ILE A 370 -2.06 -9.41 17.46
CA ILE A 370 -3.17 -8.44 17.47
C ILE A 370 -4.57 -9.09 17.57
N LEU A 371 -4.71 -10.38 17.23
CA LEU A 371 -6.03 -11.04 17.18
C LEU A 371 -6.69 -11.14 18.56
N ALA A 372 -5.91 -11.43 19.60
CA ALA A 372 -6.41 -11.57 20.97
C ALA A 372 -7.03 -10.27 21.54
N PRO A 373 -6.37 -9.10 21.48
CA PRO A 373 -6.99 -7.85 21.92
C PRO A 373 -8.19 -7.46 21.07
N LEU A 374 -8.20 -7.72 19.75
CA LEU A 374 -9.36 -7.46 18.90
C LEU A 374 -10.60 -8.26 19.33
N LYS A 375 -10.44 -9.56 19.59
CA LYS A 375 -11.52 -10.40 20.13
C LYS A 375 -12.03 -9.89 21.47
N ASN A 376 -11.14 -9.40 22.34
CA ASN A 376 -11.55 -8.80 23.61
C ASN A 376 -12.40 -7.53 23.40
N ILE A 377 -11.95 -6.62 22.54
CA ILE A 377 -12.67 -5.37 22.22
C ILE A 377 -14.04 -5.67 21.63
N TYR A 378 -14.13 -6.61 20.68
CA TYR A 378 -15.39 -7.02 20.07
C TYR A 378 -16.29 -7.86 20.98
N SER A 379 -15.77 -8.40 22.09
CA SER A 379 -16.60 -9.06 23.11
C SER A 379 -17.29 -8.07 24.07
N ALA A 380 -16.74 -6.85 24.20
CA ALA A 380 -17.29 -5.82 25.07
C ALA A 380 -18.63 -5.29 24.53
N ALA A 381 -19.57 -4.92 25.41
CA ALA A 381 -20.88 -4.40 25.01
C ALA A 381 -20.74 -3.03 24.31
N SER A 382 -21.44 -2.84 23.18
CA SER A 382 -21.47 -1.56 22.48
C SER A 382 -22.12 -0.47 23.32
N ILE A 383 -21.56 0.74 23.27
CA ILE A 383 -22.11 1.90 23.96
C ILE A 383 -23.20 2.54 23.09
N PRO A 384 -24.47 2.62 23.55
CA PRO A 384 -25.56 3.18 22.74
C PRO A 384 -25.26 4.60 22.26
N GLY A 385 -25.44 4.83 20.95
CA GLY A 385 -25.21 6.13 20.32
C GLY A 385 -23.73 6.53 20.15
N HIS A 386 -22.79 5.62 20.42
CA HIS A 386 -21.35 5.86 20.29
C HIS A 386 -20.74 4.76 19.40
N PRO A 387 -20.67 4.95 18.08
CA PRO A 387 -20.05 3.97 17.19
C PRO A 387 -18.57 3.78 17.54
N LEU A 388 -18.08 2.55 17.38
CA LEU A 388 -16.68 2.20 17.66
C LEU A 388 -15.79 2.69 16.52
N GLN A 389 -14.68 3.33 16.88
CA GLN A 389 -13.57 3.66 16.00
C GLN A 389 -12.29 3.09 16.62
N LEU A 390 -11.65 2.17 15.91
CA LEU A 390 -10.48 1.45 16.39
C LEU A 390 -9.25 1.92 15.60
N PHE A 391 -8.23 2.39 16.30
CA PHE A 391 -6.97 2.88 15.74
C PHE A 391 -5.84 1.95 16.14
N VAL A 392 -5.12 1.41 15.16
CA VAL A 392 -3.97 0.51 15.40
C VAL A 392 -2.68 1.26 15.11
N PHE A 393 -1.72 1.17 16.03
CA PHE A 393 -0.37 1.69 15.90
C PHE A 393 0.57 0.50 15.92
N THR A 394 1.23 0.22 14.80
CA THR A 394 2.20 -0.86 14.65
C THR A 394 3.27 -0.43 13.66
N ASP A 395 4.42 -1.09 13.69
CA ASP A 395 5.48 -0.91 12.68
C ASP A 395 5.38 -1.89 11.50
N GLY A 396 4.28 -2.67 11.44
CA GLY A 396 3.88 -3.46 10.27
C GLY A 396 4.21 -4.95 10.35
N GLU A 397 4.83 -5.41 11.42
CA GLU A 397 5.22 -6.82 11.61
C GLU A 397 4.09 -7.62 12.28
N VAL A 398 2.93 -7.74 11.63
CA VAL A 398 1.76 -8.45 12.16
C VAL A 398 1.64 -9.85 11.54
N ASP A 399 1.54 -10.87 12.40
CA ASP A 399 1.30 -12.26 11.99
C ASP A 399 -0.21 -12.57 11.84
N ASP A 400 -0.54 -13.60 11.05
CA ASP A 400 -1.92 -14.11 10.85
C ASP A 400 -2.94 -13.03 10.41
N THR A 401 -2.55 -12.25 9.40
CA THR A 401 -3.37 -11.18 8.82
C THR A 401 -4.76 -11.68 8.38
N PHE A 402 -4.87 -12.91 7.89
CA PHE A 402 -6.12 -13.51 7.45
C PHE A 402 -7.16 -13.59 8.58
N SER A 403 -6.78 -14.13 9.74
CA SER A 403 -7.70 -14.26 10.88
C SER A 403 -8.06 -12.90 11.45
N VAL A 404 -7.12 -11.95 11.46
CA VAL A 404 -7.34 -10.56 11.89
C VAL A 404 -8.37 -9.86 11.00
N ILE A 405 -8.19 -9.94 9.68
CA ILE A 405 -9.12 -9.37 8.69
C ILE A 405 -10.50 -10.02 8.82
N SER A 406 -10.57 -11.34 9.01
CA SER A 406 -11.83 -12.07 9.19
C SER A 406 -12.58 -11.62 10.45
N GLU A 407 -11.88 -11.44 11.56
CA GLU A 407 -12.44 -10.96 12.82
C GLU A 407 -13.01 -9.53 12.68
N VAL A 408 -12.25 -8.62 12.04
CA VAL A 408 -12.72 -7.24 11.80
C VAL A 408 -13.92 -7.22 10.86
N LYS A 409 -13.90 -8.00 9.76
CA LYS A 409 -15.02 -8.11 8.82
C LYS A 409 -16.29 -8.64 9.48
N SER A 410 -16.16 -9.63 10.36
CA SER A 410 -17.29 -10.22 11.10
C SER A 410 -17.95 -9.19 12.04
N ASN A 411 -17.19 -8.20 12.51
CA ASN A 411 -17.65 -7.15 13.41
C ASN A 411 -17.90 -5.79 12.72
N ARG A 412 -17.97 -5.74 11.38
CA ARG A 412 -18.12 -4.49 10.61
C ARG A 412 -19.27 -3.58 11.04
N LEU A 413 -20.37 -4.14 11.55
CA LEU A 413 -21.55 -3.39 11.98
C LEU A 413 -21.35 -2.63 13.30
N ARG A 414 -20.26 -2.90 14.02
CA ARG A 414 -19.87 -2.15 15.22
C ARG A 414 -19.11 -0.87 14.90
N HIS A 415 -18.45 -0.85 13.74
CA HIS A 415 -17.64 0.26 13.27
C HIS A 415 -18.51 1.30 12.57
N ARG A 416 -18.00 2.53 12.54
CA ARG A 416 -18.60 3.61 11.75
C ARG A 416 -18.38 3.39 10.25
#